data_AF-A0A2N2A7Z4-F1
#
_entry.id   AF-A0A2N2A7Z4-F1
#
_cell.length_a   1.000
_cell.length_b   1.000
_cell.length_c   1.000
_cell.angle_alpha   90.00
_cell.angle_beta   90.00
_cell.angle_gamma   90.00
#
_symmetry.space_group_name_H-M   'P 1'
#
loop_
_entity.id
_entity.type
_entity.pdbx_description
1 polymer ?
#
loop_
_entity_poly.entity_id
_entity_poly.type
_entity_poly.pdbx_seq_one_letter_code
_entity_poly.pdbx_strand_id
1 'polypeptide(L)'
;MLLIFALLRLGQGPEAWQAFRAALATPLAIAWQLLALAFALYHSITWFALAPRTMPLQIGTRRVPAWWISGAHYLLWVVLSVIILLLAGA
;
A
#
# COMPACT_ATOMS: atom_id res chain seq x y z
N MET A 1 -9.88 0.75 -9.27
CA MET A 1 -10.79 1.62 -10.06
C MET A 1 -10.58 3.10 -9.78
N LEU A 2 -10.50 3.54 -8.51
CA LEU A 2 -10.27 4.95 -8.18
C LEU A 2 -9.06 5.59 -8.89
N LEU A 3 -7.89 4.93 -8.86
CA LEU A 3 -6.66 5.44 -9.47
C LEU A 3 -6.77 5.57 -11.00
N ILE A 4 -7.47 4.66 -11.67
CA ILE A 4 -7.73 4.75 -13.11
C ILE A 4 -8.60 5.98 -13.38
N PHE A 5 -9.64 6.20 -12.58
CA PHE A 5 -10.47 7.38 -12.72
C PHE A 5 -9.71 8.68 -12.44
N ALA A 6 -8.79 8.67 -11.47
CA ALA A 6 -7.88 9.79 -11.21
C ALA A 6 -7.03 10.13 -12.45
N LEU A 7 -6.43 9.12 -13.09
CA LEU A 7 -5.65 9.30 -14.33
C LEU A 7 -6.51 9.84 -15.48
N LEU A 8 -7.74 9.32 -15.65
CA LEU A 8 -8.67 9.83 -16.66
C LEU A 8 -9.02 11.30 -16.42
N ARG A 9 -9.32 11.67 -15.17
CA ARG A 9 -9.64 13.06 -14.79
C ARG A 9 -8.45 14.00 -14.94
N LEU A 10 -7.24 13.51 -14.65
CA LEU A 10 -6.01 14.26 -14.87
C LEU A 10 -5.79 14.55 -16.37
N GLY A 11 -6.06 13.58 -17.24
CA GLY A 11 -5.95 13.75 -18.70
C GLY A 11 -7.02 14.66 -19.32
N GLN A 12 -8.10 14.98 -18.60
CA GLN A 12 -9.19 15.85 -19.06
C GLN A 12 -8.95 17.34 -18.80
N GLY A 13 -7.83 17.69 -18.17
CA GLY A 13 -7.45 19.07 -17.89
C GLY A 13 -7.70 19.53 -16.45
N PRO A 14 -7.28 20.76 -16.12
CA PRO A 14 -7.24 21.26 -14.75
C PRO A 14 -8.60 21.28 -14.05
N GLU A 15 -9.67 21.66 -14.75
CA GLU A 15 -11.01 21.77 -14.18
C GLU A 15 -11.55 20.40 -13.74
N ALA A 16 -11.38 19.38 -14.59
CA ALA A 16 -11.79 18.00 -14.29
C ALA A 16 -10.99 17.41 -13.12
N TRP A 17 -9.69 17.73 -13.05
CA TRP A 17 -8.83 17.33 -11.94
C TRP A 17 -9.25 17.97 -10.61
N GLN A 18 -9.54 19.28 -10.60
CA GLN A 18 -10.00 19.97 -9.40
C GLN A 18 -11.36 19.45 -8.93
N ALA A 19 -12.30 19.20 -9.86
CA ALA A 19 -13.59 18.60 -9.51
C ALA A 19 -13.42 17.20 -8.89
N PHE A 20 -12.50 16.38 -9.41
CA PHE A 20 -12.17 15.09 -8.82
C PHE A 20 -11.60 15.23 -7.40
N ARG A 21 -10.66 16.16 -7.18
CA ARG A 21 -10.10 16.44 -5.85
C ARG A 21 -11.17 16.91 -4.87
N ALA A 22 -12.08 17.78 -5.29
CA ALA A 22 -13.20 18.23 -4.48
C ALA A 22 -14.11 17.07 -4.05
N ALA A 23 -14.38 16.12 -4.95
CA ALA A 23 -15.15 14.92 -4.62
C ALA A 23 -14.44 14.03 -3.57
N LEU A 24 -13.11 13.92 -3.64
CA LEU A 24 -12.31 13.16 -2.66
C LEU A 24 -12.24 13.83 -1.28
N ALA A 25 -12.43 15.15 -1.22
CA ALA A 25 -12.43 15.89 0.04
C ALA A 25 -13.73 15.75 0.85
N THR A 26 -14.74 15.06 0.30
CA THR A 26 -16.00 14.83 1.01
C THR A 26 -15.83 13.84 2.17
N PRO A 27 -16.57 13.99 3.29
CA PRO A 27 -16.44 13.10 4.45
C PRO A 27 -16.66 11.61 4.10
N LEU A 28 -17.61 11.33 3.21
CA LEU A 28 -17.89 9.96 2.77
C LEU A 28 -16.72 9.36 1.97
N ALA A 29 -16.11 10.13 1.06
CA ALA A 29 -14.96 9.67 0.31
C ALA A 29 -13.75 9.42 1.22
N ILE A 30 -13.51 10.30 2.19
CA ILE A 30 -12.44 10.12 3.19
C ILE A 30 -12.69 8.85 4.01
N ALA A 31 -13.91 8.66 4.53
CA ALA A 31 -14.27 7.46 5.29
C ALA A 31 -14.06 6.17 4.46
N TRP A 32 -14.43 6.20 3.18
CA TRP A 32 -14.20 5.08 2.27
C TRP A 32 -12.72 4.77 2.06
N GLN A 33 -11.88 5.80 1.89
CA GLN A 33 -10.43 5.65 1.74
C GLN A 33 -9.78 5.12 3.02
N LEU A 34 -10.24 5.56 4.20
CA LEU A 34 -9.78 5.04 5.49
C LEU A 34 -10.15 3.57 5.66
N LEU A 35 -11.37 3.17 5.25
CA LEU A 35 -11.78 1.77 5.26
C LEU A 35 -10.90 0.94 4.33
N ALA A 36 -10.65 1.42 3.11
CA ALA A 36 -9.77 0.76 2.15
C ALA A 36 -8.33 0.61 2.72
N LEU A 37 -7.83 1.65 3.40
CA LEU A 37 -6.52 1.61 4.07
C LEU A 37 -6.50 0.56 5.19
N ALA A 38 -7.54 0.51 6.02
CA ALA A 38 -7.64 -0.49 7.10
C ALA A 38 -7.59 -1.93 6.53
N PHE A 39 -8.33 -2.20 5.44
CA PHE A 39 -8.27 -3.50 4.77
C PHE A 39 -6.91 -3.78 4.13
N ALA A 40 -6.25 -2.78 3.53
CA ALA A 40 -4.91 -2.93 2.96
C ALA A 40 -3.87 -3.25 4.05
N LEU A 41 -3.97 -2.63 5.23
CA LEU A 41 -3.12 -2.94 6.39
C LEU A 41 -3.37 -4.36 6.89
N TYR A 42 -4.63 -4.74 7.10
CA TYR A 42 -5.01 -6.10 7.50
C TYR A 42 -4.50 -7.15 6.49
N HIS A 43 -4.68 -6.89 5.20
CA HIS A 43 -4.19 -7.76 4.14
C HIS A 43 -2.65 -7.87 4.16
N SER A 44 -1.94 -6.75 4.35
CA SER A 44 -0.47 -6.76 4.45
C SER A 44 0.01 -7.61 5.62
N ILE A 45 -0.58 -7.45 6.80
CA ILE A 45 -0.24 -8.22 8.01
C ILE A 45 -0.46 -9.72 7.79
N THR A 46 -1.64 -10.09 7.29
CA THR A 46 -1.99 -11.50 7.04
C THR A 46 -1.13 -12.11 5.95
N TRP A 47 -0.81 -11.34 4.90
CA TRP A 47 0.06 -11.83 3.83
C TRP A 47 1.51 -12.02 4.32
N PHE A 48 2.08 -11.08 5.08
CA PHE A 48 3.43 -11.24 5.63
C PHE A 48 3.56 -12.41 6.60
N ALA A 49 2.48 -12.75 7.33
CA ALA A 49 2.43 -13.95 8.17
C ALA A 49 2.36 -15.26 7.37
N LEU A 50 1.75 -15.25 6.19
CA LEU A 50 1.61 -16.40 5.31
C LEU A 50 2.85 -16.62 4.43
N ALA A 51 3.53 -15.55 4.00
CA ALA A 51 4.71 -15.60 3.14
C ALA A 51 5.78 -16.65 3.56
N PRO A 52 6.25 -16.73 4.83
CA PRO A 52 7.23 -17.74 5.24
C PRO A 52 6.73 -19.18 5.14
N ARG A 53 5.40 -19.42 5.13
CA ARG A 53 4.82 -20.77 5.02
C ARG A 53 4.84 -21.28 3.59
N THR A 54 4.79 -20.38 2.61
CA THR A 54 4.82 -20.70 1.18
C THR A 54 6.21 -20.56 0.58
N MET A 55 7.19 -20.07 1.35
CA MET A 55 8.59 -19.89 0.93
C MET A 55 9.52 -20.71 1.84
N PRO A 56 9.76 -22.00 1.53
CA PRO A 56 10.73 -22.82 2.26
C PRO A 56 12.16 -22.39 1.86
N LEU A 57 12.60 -21.25 2.39
CA LEU A 57 13.90 -20.67 2.10
C LEU A 57 14.99 -21.38 2.92
N GLN A 58 16.01 -21.86 2.23
CA GLN A 58 17.18 -22.48 2.82
C GLN A 58 18.44 -21.82 2.25
N ILE A 59 19.37 -21.44 3.13
CA ILE A 59 20.66 -20.87 2.77
C ILE A 59 21.74 -21.87 3.20
N GLY A 60 22.39 -22.49 2.21
CA GLY A 60 23.30 -23.61 2.44
C GLY A 60 22.59 -24.79 3.10
N THR A 61 23.02 -25.18 4.29
CA THR A 61 22.42 -26.28 5.07
C THR A 61 21.39 -25.83 6.09
N ARG A 62 21.17 -24.51 6.25
CA ARG A 62 20.30 -23.96 7.30
C ARG A 62 19.00 -23.42 6.71
N ARG A 63 17.88 -23.84 7.28
CA ARG A 63 16.57 -23.23 6.99
C ARG A 63 16.51 -21.83 7.59
N VAL A 64 16.01 -20.88 6.81
CA VAL A 64 15.83 -19.51 7.27
C VAL A 64 14.64 -19.46 8.24
N PRO A 65 14.78 -18.84 9.42
CA PRO A 65 13.66 -18.69 10.35
C PRO A 65 12.52 -17.88 9.72
N ALA A 66 11.27 -18.31 9.94
CA ALA A 66 10.09 -17.63 9.41
C ALA A 66 10.01 -16.14 9.80
N TRP A 67 10.48 -15.79 11.00
CA TRP A 67 10.49 -14.41 11.50
C TRP A 67 11.50 -13.51 10.79
N TRP A 68 12.55 -14.06 10.16
CA TRP A 68 13.45 -13.27 9.30
C TRP A 68 12.73 -12.84 8.04
N ILE A 69 11.96 -13.76 7.44
CA ILE A 69 11.21 -13.50 6.21
C ILE A 69 10.13 -12.45 6.50
N SER A 70 9.28 -12.65 7.52
CA SER A 70 8.26 -11.66 7.86
C SER A 70 8.86 -10.32 8.30
N GLY A 71 9.93 -10.34 9.11
CA GLY A 71 10.65 -9.14 9.53
C GLY A 71 11.22 -8.34 8.36
N ALA A 72 11.78 -9.00 7.34
CA ALA A 72 12.25 -8.35 6.12
C ALA A 72 11.11 -7.70 5.33
N HIS A 73 9.94 -8.34 5.24
CA HIS A 73 8.77 -7.75 4.59
C HIS A 73 8.30 -6.48 5.31
N TYR A 74 8.19 -6.52 6.64
CA TYR A 74 7.82 -5.33 7.42
C TYR A 74 8.84 -4.21 7.30
N LEU A 75 10.14 -4.53 7.37
CA LEU A 75 11.21 -3.55 7.21
C LEU A 75 11.13 -2.88 5.83
N LEU A 76 11.04 -3.67 4.76
CA LEU A 76 10.93 -3.15 3.40
C LEU A 76 9.65 -2.33 3.21
N TRP A 77 8.53 -2.79 3.76
CA TRP A 77 7.25 -2.09 3.69
C TRP A 77 7.32 -0.71 4.36
N VAL A 78 7.92 -0.61 5.55
CA VAL A 78 8.12 0.68 6.24
C VAL A 78 9.05 1.59 5.44
N VAL A 79 10.21 1.08 5.01
CA VAL A 79 11.19 1.86 4.25
C VAL A 79 10.59 2.41 2.96
N LEU A 80 9.91 1.57 2.17
CA LEU A 80 9.27 2.01 0.93
C LEU A 80 8.14 3.00 1.19
N SER A 81 7.34 2.80 2.25
CA SER A 81 6.28 3.74 2.62
C SER A 81 6.85 5.12 2.97
N VAL A 82 7.96 5.19 3.72
CA VAL A 82 8.65 6.45 4.03
C VAL A 82 9.20 7.11 2.77
N ILE A 83 9.85 6.35 1.89
CA ILE A 83 10.36 6.89 0.61
C ILE A 83 9.21 7.47 -0.22
N ILE A 84 8.10 6.75 -0.35
CA ILE A 84 6.92 7.21 -1.10
C ILE A 84 6.35 8.48 -0.48
N LEU A 85 6.25 8.56 0.85
CA LEU A 85 5.75 9.76 1.54
C LEU A 85 6.63 10.98 1.24
N LEU A 86 7.96 10.84 1.34
CA LEU A 86 8.90 11.92 1.03
C LEU A 86 8.80 12.37 -0.44
N LEU A 87 8.71 11.40 -1.37
CA LEU A 87 8.57 11.70 -2.81
C LEU A 87 7.20 12.33 -3.14
N ALA A 88 6.16 12.01 -2.37
CA ALA A 88 4.82 12.57 -2.54
C ALA A 88 4.66 13.98 -1.93
N GLY A 89 5.70 14.50 -1.27
CA GLY A 89 5.72 15.84 -0.68
C GLY A 89 5.23 15.91 0.77
N ALA A 90 5.34 14.82 1.53
CA ALA A 90 5.30 14.86 2.99
C ALA A 90 6.64 15.34 3.56
#